data_AF-A0A7S1WLI0-F1
#
_entry.id   AF-A0A7S1WLI0-F1
#
_cell.length_a   1.000
_cell.length_b   1.000
_cell.length_c   1.000
_cell.angle_alpha   90.00
_cell.angle_beta   90.00
_cell.angle_gamma   90.00
#
_symmetry.space_group_name_H-M   'P 1'
#
loop_
_entity.id
_entity.type
_entity.pdbx_description
1 polymer ?
#
loop_
_entity_poly.entity_id
_entity_poly.type
_entity_poly.pdbx_seq_one_letter_code
_entity_poly.pdbx_strand_id
1 'polypeptide(L)'
;ASSDADSDQASEELKAVANAAQAANAAFYRAFNSRDVVALGNLLAPDGAACECTHPGKPRVQGREAILSSWDIVLNGQKVPRIEVADARVLLATPRGAVVSCSEQYDAGGFLEATNTFARGRDGALYMVGHHAG
;
A
#
# COMPACT_ATOMS: atom_id res chain seq x y z
N ALA A 1 -36.17 11.88 -1.35
CA ALA A 1 -36.02 11.53 0.07
C ALA A 1 -35.20 10.26 0.25
N SER A 2 -35.54 9.11 -0.37
CA SER A 2 -34.67 7.92 -0.31
C SER A 2 -33.41 8.03 -1.18
N SER A 3 -33.49 8.73 -2.32
CA SER A 3 -32.36 8.94 -3.25
C SER A 3 -31.17 9.66 -2.61
N ASP A 4 -31.45 10.64 -1.75
CA ASP A 4 -30.43 11.53 -1.20
C ASP A 4 -29.68 10.80 -0.07
N ALA A 5 -30.41 10.05 0.76
CA ALA A 5 -29.83 9.21 1.82
C ALA A 5 -28.94 8.09 1.26
N ASP A 6 -29.36 7.42 0.19
CA ASP A 6 -28.54 6.39 -0.47
C ASP A 6 -27.26 7.00 -1.06
N SER A 7 -27.34 8.22 -1.61
CA SER A 7 -26.18 8.94 -2.16
C SER A 7 -25.19 9.40 -1.08
N ASP A 8 -25.70 9.82 0.08
CA ASP A 8 -24.88 10.19 1.23
C ASP A 8 -24.16 8.97 1.81
N GLN A 9 -24.86 7.84 1.93
CA GLN A 9 -24.26 6.60 2.40
C GLN A 9 -23.15 6.09 1.47
N ALA A 10 -23.38 6.15 0.15
CA ALA A 10 -22.34 5.79 -0.83
C ALA A 10 -21.13 6.72 -0.73
N SER A 11 -21.35 8.03 -0.54
CA SER A 11 -20.29 9.01 -0.34
C SER A 11 -19.47 8.72 0.92
N GLU A 12 -20.12 8.39 2.04
CA GLU A 12 -19.45 8.04 3.29
C GLU A 12 -18.68 6.72 3.19
N GLU A 13 -19.19 5.72 2.46
CA GLU A 13 -18.46 4.47 2.22
C GLU A 13 -17.17 4.72 1.43
N LEU A 14 -17.22 5.54 0.37
CA LEU A 14 -16.04 5.89 -0.42
C LEU A 14 -15.00 6.64 0.40
N LYS A 15 -15.44 7.58 1.26
CA LYS A 15 -14.55 8.27 2.21
C LYS A 15 -13.92 7.30 3.21
N ALA A 16 -14.69 6.35 3.73
CA ALA A 16 -14.18 5.33 4.65
C ALA A 16 -13.11 4.45 3.98
N VAL A 17 -13.31 4.02 2.73
CA VAL A 17 -12.30 3.29 1.95
C VAL A 17 -11.05 4.13 1.75
N ALA A 18 -11.20 5.39 1.33
CA ALA A 18 -10.08 6.30 1.11
C ALA A 18 -9.24 6.50 2.38
N ASN A 19 -9.90 6.75 3.52
CA ASN A 19 -9.24 6.90 4.82
C ASN A 19 -8.52 5.62 5.25
N ALA A 20 -9.16 4.46 5.09
CA ALA A 20 -8.54 3.17 5.39
C ALA A 20 -7.30 2.90 4.51
N ALA A 21 -7.36 3.27 3.24
CA ALA A 21 -6.22 3.12 2.32
C ALA A 21 -5.06 4.04 2.70
N GLN A 22 -5.33 5.29 3.08
CA GLN A 22 -4.31 6.20 3.60
C GLN A 22 -3.68 5.68 4.89
N ALA A 23 -4.48 5.12 5.80
CA ALA A 23 -3.99 4.52 7.03
C ALA A 23 -3.10 3.28 6.75
N ALA A 24 -3.52 2.41 5.82
CA ALA A 24 -2.75 1.25 5.39
C ALA A 24 -1.43 1.66 4.69
N ASN A 25 -1.46 2.69 3.84
CA ASN A 25 -0.27 3.27 3.23
C ASN A 25 0.72 3.78 4.28
N ALA A 26 0.24 4.56 5.25
CA ALA A 26 1.08 5.05 6.34
C ALA A 26 1.62 3.89 7.21
N ALA A 27 0.84 2.82 7.42
CA ALA A 27 1.27 1.64 8.15
C ALA A 27 2.38 0.87 7.40
N PHE A 28 2.28 0.76 6.06
CA PHE A 28 3.30 0.15 5.23
C PHE A 28 4.65 0.84 5.38
N TYR A 29 4.70 2.16 5.22
CA TYR A 29 5.96 2.91 5.36
C TYR A 29 6.49 2.93 6.79
N ARG A 30 5.62 2.91 7.82
CA ARG A 30 6.07 2.73 9.21
C ARG A 30 6.74 1.37 9.40
N ALA A 31 6.10 0.29 8.94
CA ALA A 31 6.62 -1.07 9.05
C ALA A 31 7.92 -1.24 8.25
N PHE A 32 8.01 -0.66 7.05
CA PHE A 32 9.22 -0.63 6.24
C PHE A 32 10.37 0.06 6.98
N ASN A 33 10.13 1.26 7.49
CA ASN A 33 11.15 2.04 8.21
C ASN A 33 11.59 1.38 9.53
N SER A 34 10.71 0.65 10.20
CA SER A 34 11.04 -0.13 11.40
C SER A 34 11.59 -1.53 11.09
N ARG A 35 11.70 -1.90 9.81
CA ARG A 35 12.12 -3.23 9.34
C ARG A 35 11.26 -4.37 9.91
N ASP A 36 9.97 -4.11 10.12
CA ASP A 36 9.02 -5.07 10.67
C ASP A 36 8.37 -5.89 9.56
N VAL A 37 9.01 -7.00 9.19
CA VAL A 37 8.54 -7.93 8.15
C VAL A 37 7.18 -8.55 8.53
N VAL A 38 6.92 -8.75 9.83
CA VAL A 38 5.64 -9.31 10.29
C VAL A 38 4.51 -8.31 10.06
N ALA A 39 4.72 -7.03 10.41
CA ALA A 39 3.76 -5.98 10.15
C ALA A 39 3.50 -5.77 8.65
N LEU A 40 4.55 -5.83 7.81
CA LEU A 40 4.40 -5.81 6.36
C LEU A 40 3.55 -6.99 5.86
N GLY A 41 3.81 -8.19 6.38
CA GLY A 41 3.01 -9.39 6.07
C GLY A 41 1.54 -9.24 6.42
N ASN A 42 1.20 -8.57 7.53
CA ASN A 42 -0.19 -8.34 7.93
C ASN A 42 -0.91 -7.34 7.03
N LEU A 43 -0.17 -6.47 6.33
CA LEU A 43 -0.73 -5.49 5.38
C LEU A 43 -0.89 -6.07 3.97
N LEU A 44 -0.01 -6.98 3.57
CA LEU A 44 -0.07 -7.64 2.27
C LEU A 44 -1.28 -8.59 2.19
N ALA A 45 -1.88 -8.70 1.03
CA ALA A 45 -3.02 -9.59 0.79
C ALA A 45 -2.69 -11.05 1.16
N PRO A 46 -3.66 -11.79 1.74
CA PRO A 46 -3.45 -13.17 2.18
C PRO A 46 -3.25 -14.11 0.99
N ASP A 47 -2.85 -15.35 1.29
CA ASP A 47 -2.62 -16.39 0.29
C ASP A 47 -3.82 -16.61 -0.65
N GLY A 48 -3.53 -16.86 -1.93
CA GLY A 48 -4.53 -17.04 -2.98
C GLY A 48 -5.05 -15.74 -3.60
N ALA A 49 -4.77 -14.56 -3.02
CA ALA A 49 -5.02 -13.29 -3.67
C ALA A 49 -3.85 -12.91 -4.61
N ALA A 50 -4.17 -12.41 -5.80
CA ALA A 50 -3.16 -11.87 -6.70
C ALA A 50 -2.54 -10.61 -6.07
N CYS A 51 -1.21 -10.60 -5.96
CA CYS A 51 -0.45 -9.45 -5.51
C CYS A 51 0.89 -9.35 -6.24
N GLU A 52 1.38 -8.12 -6.39
CA GLU A 52 2.65 -7.83 -7.05
C GLU A 52 3.42 -6.68 -6.39
N CYS A 53 4.74 -6.72 -6.55
CA CYS A 53 5.66 -5.71 -6.06
C CYS A 53 6.71 -5.43 -7.14
N THR A 54 6.93 -4.16 -7.47
CA THR A 54 8.01 -3.73 -8.36
C THR A 54 8.91 -2.78 -7.60
N HIS A 55 10.09 -3.28 -7.21
CA HIS A 55 11.14 -2.49 -6.60
C HIS A 55 11.81 -1.58 -7.64
N PRO A 56 12.43 -0.46 -7.22
CA PRO A 56 13.04 0.50 -8.15
C PRO A 56 14.06 -0.14 -9.08
N GLY A 57 13.82 -0.04 -10.39
CA GLY A 57 14.68 -0.60 -11.44
C GLY A 57 14.74 -2.14 -11.48
N LYS A 58 13.82 -2.85 -10.84
CA LYS A 58 13.74 -4.32 -10.84
C LYS A 58 12.54 -4.83 -11.64
N PRO A 59 12.60 -6.06 -12.17
CA PRO A 59 11.41 -6.75 -12.68
C PRO A 59 10.35 -6.95 -11.58
N ARG A 60 9.08 -7.11 -11.99
CA ARG A 60 7.98 -7.42 -11.07
C ARG A 60 8.23 -8.73 -10.30
N VAL A 61 7.85 -8.72 -9.03
CA VAL A 61 7.73 -9.87 -8.13
C VAL A 61 6.25 -10.17 -7.95
N GLN A 62 5.86 -11.44 -8.04
CA GLN A 62 4.45 -11.84 -8.03
C GLN A 62 4.19 -12.89 -6.96
N GLY A 63 3.09 -12.74 -6.23
CA GLY A 63 2.67 -13.67 -5.18
C GLY A 63 3.23 -13.34 -3.80
N ARG A 64 2.45 -13.64 -2.77
CA ARG A 64 2.70 -13.23 -1.39
C ARG A 64 4.07 -13.66 -0.87
N GLU A 65 4.40 -14.94 -0.98
CA GLU A 65 5.66 -15.50 -0.47
C GLU A 65 6.88 -14.83 -1.11
N ALA A 66 6.86 -14.66 -2.43
CA ALA A 66 7.95 -14.02 -3.17
C ALA A 66 8.09 -12.54 -2.80
N ILE A 67 6.97 -11.83 -2.62
CA ILE A 67 6.98 -10.43 -2.19
C ILE A 67 7.57 -10.31 -0.77
N LEU A 68 7.13 -11.13 0.18
CA LEU A 68 7.66 -11.12 1.55
C LEU A 68 9.14 -11.44 1.58
N SER A 69 9.59 -12.43 0.80
CA SER A 69 11.02 -12.74 0.65
C SER A 69 11.78 -11.55 0.05
N SER A 70 11.22 -10.86 -0.95
CA SER A 70 11.85 -9.68 -1.53
C SER A 70 11.95 -8.51 -0.54
N TRP A 71 10.94 -8.29 0.30
CA TRP A 71 10.96 -7.28 1.35
C TRP A 71 11.98 -7.62 2.43
N ASP A 72 12.06 -8.88 2.86
CA ASP A 72 13.05 -9.33 3.83
C ASP A 72 14.49 -9.11 3.31
N ILE A 73 14.76 -9.43 2.04
CA ILE A 73 16.06 -9.16 1.39
C ILE A 73 16.38 -7.67 1.40
N VAL A 74 15.41 -6.83 1.00
CA VAL A 74 15.59 -5.37 1.00
C VAL A 74 15.89 -4.88 2.41
N LEU A 75 15.06 -5.21 3.40
CA LEU A 75 15.13 -4.71 4.78
C LEU A 75 16.39 -5.15 5.54
N ASN A 76 16.96 -6.32 5.20
CA ASN A 76 18.22 -6.80 5.76
C ASN A 76 19.46 -6.27 5.02
N GLY A 77 19.28 -5.44 3.98
CA GLY A 77 20.37 -4.77 3.29
C GLY A 77 21.15 -3.79 4.18
N GLN A 78 22.45 -3.64 3.93
CA GLN A 78 23.31 -2.73 4.71
C GLN A 78 22.97 -1.24 4.53
N LYS A 79 22.30 -0.87 3.43
CA LYS A 79 22.01 0.52 3.06
C LYS A 79 20.53 0.74 2.75
N VAL A 80 19.64 0.23 3.59
CA VAL A 80 18.21 0.54 3.47
C VAL A 80 17.99 1.98 3.91
N PRO A 81 17.63 2.89 3.00
CA PRO A 81 17.31 4.24 3.39
C PRO A 81 16.00 4.26 4.17
N ARG A 82 15.90 5.19 5.12
CA ARG A 82 14.60 5.57 5.66
C ARG A 82 13.82 6.30 4.57
N ILE A 83 12.53 5.99 4.47
CA ILE A 83 11.61 6.63 3.54
C ILE A 83 10.81 7.68 4.30
N GLU A 84 10.93 8.93 3.86
CA GLU A 84 9.98 9.98 4.17
C GLU A 84 8.93 10.05 3.05
N VAL A 85 7.66 9.92 3.42
CA VAL A 85 6.56 9.94 2.46
C VAL A 85 6.03 11.37 2.35
N ALA A 86 5.99 11.89 1.14
CA ALA A 86 5.38 13.17 0.82
C ALA A 86 4.23 13.00 -0.18
N ASP A 87 3.35 14.00 -0.26
CA ASP A 87 2.30 14.10 -1.28
C ASP A 87 1.41 12.85 -1.44
N ALA A 88 1.16 12.13 -0.35
CA ALA A 88 0.30 10.94 -0.38
C ALA A 88 -1.15 11.30 -0.71
N ARG A 89 -1.67 10.75 -1.82
CA ARG A 89 -2.98 11.07 -2.39
C ARG A 89 -3.73 9.81 -2.76
N VAL A 90 -5.01 9.73 -2.40
CA VAL A 90 -5.91 8.68 -2.90
C VAL A 90 -6.34 9.08 -4.30
N LEU A 91 -5.92 8.32 -5.31
CA LEU A 91 -6.25 8.56 -6.72
C LEU A 91 -7.63 8.00 -7.09
N LEU A 92 -7.97 6.86 -6.50
CA LEU A 92 -9.22 6.15 -6.74
C LEU A 92 -9.67 5.48 -5.44
N ALA A 93 -10.96 5.58 -5.14
CA ALA A 93 -11.61 4.79 -4.10
C ALA A 93 -12.91 4.20 -4.66
N THR A 94 -13.16 2.94 -4.33
CA THR A 94 -14.36 2.19 -4.67
C THR A 94 -14.76 1.34 -3.46
N PRO A 95 -15.98 0.78 -3.38
CA PRO A 95 -16.31 -0.16 -2.31
C PRO A 95 -15.35 -1.36 -2.23
N ARG A 96 -14.65 -1.70 -3.33
CA ARG A 96 -13.75 -2.85 -3.47
C ARG A 96 -12.29 -2.56 -3.15
N GLY A 97 -11.88 -1.30 -3.00
CA GLY A 97 -10.46 -0.96 -2.87
C GLY A 97 -10.11 0.47 -3.25
N ALA A 98 -8.82 0.78 -3.18
CA ALA A 98 -8.30 2.11 -3.48
C ALA A 98 -6.87 2.07 -4.04
N VAL A 99 -6.48 3.16 -4.68
CA VAL A 99 -5.11 3.41 -5.17
C VAL A 99 -4.59 4.66 -4.50
N VAL A 100 -3.39 4.58 -3.94
CA VAL A 100 -2.66 5.70 -3.33
C VAL A 100 -1.39 5.95 -4.13
N SER A 101 -1.14 7.19 -4.52
CA SER A 101 0.18 7.63 -5.00
C SER A 101 0.88 8.45 -3.94
N CYS A 102 2.21 8.35 -3.86
CA CYS A 102 3.02 9.20 -3.00
C CYS A 102 4.46 9.29 -3.50
N SER A 103 5.14 10.35 -3.09
CA SER A 103 6.57 10.50 -3.32
C SER A 103 7.36 9.90 -2.15
N GLU A 104 8.37 9.09 -2.46
CA GLU A 104 9.32 8.52 -1.52
C GLU A 104 10.62 9.32 -1.53
N GLN A 105 10.93 9.99 -0.43
CA GLN A 105 12.17 10.74 -0.25
C GLN A 105 13.11 9.99 0.67
N TYR A 106 14.38 9.89 0.27
CA TYR A 106 15.42 9.23 1.06
C TYR A 106 16.35 10.25 1.71
N ASP A 107 16.76 9.97 2.95
CA ASP A 107 17.72 10.80 3.71
C ASP A 107 19.05 11.03 2.95
N ALA A 108 19.41 10.16 2.01
CA ALA A 108 20.60 10.23 1.18
C ALA A 108 20.43 11.01 -0.14
N GLY A 109 19.30 11.69 -0.36
CA GLY A 109 19.08 12.56 -1.52
C GLY A 109 18.50 11.88 -2.76
N GLY A 110 17.61 10.90 -2.60
CA GLY A 110 16.87 10.29 -3.71
C GLY A 110 15.36 10.54 -3.59
N PHE A 111 14.69 10.43 -4.74
CA PHE A 111 13.26 10.70 -4.91
C PHE A 111 12.68 9.66 -5.86
N LEU A 112 11.62 8.97 -5.46
CA LEU A 112 10.83 8.09 -6.32
C LEU A 112 9.35 8.44 -6.24
N GLU A 113 8.61 8.02 -7.26
CA GLU A 113 7.16 7.98 -7.20
C GLU A 113 6.71 6.54 -6.94
N ALA A 114 5.74 6.39 -6.04
CA ALA A 114 5.17 5.11 -5.69
C ALA A 114 3.65 5.08 -5.91
N THR A 115 3.16 3.96 -6.43
CA THR A 115 1.74 3.63 -6.50
C THR A 115 1.45 2.39 -5.67
N ASN A 116 0.63 2.54 -4.63
CA ASN A 116 0.20 1.49 -3.72
C ASN A 116 -1.27 1.19 -3.96
N THR A 117 -1.57 -0.07 -4.29
CA THR A 117 -2.93 -0.54 -4.60
C THR A 117 -3.44 -1.41 -3.46
N PHE A 118 -4.67 -1.14 -3.03
CA PHE A 118 -5.33 -1.83 -1.93
C PHE A 118 -6.65 -2.44 -2.40
N ALA A 119 -6.91 -3.69 -2.00
CA ALA A 119 -8.15 -4.38 -2.25
C ALA A 119 -8.84 -4.75 -0.93
N ARG A 120 -10.16 -4.70 -0.91
CA ARG A 120 -10.98 -5.10 0.23
C ARG A 120 -11.05 -6.63 0.30
N GLY A 121 -10.58 -7.18 1.41
CA GLY A 121 -10.70 -8.58 1.78
C GLY A 121 -12.15 -8.98 2.08
N ARG A 122 -12.38 -10.28 2.23
CA ARG A 122 -13.71 -10.83 2.56
C ARG A 122 -14.16 -10.47 3.99
N ASP A 123 -13.20 -10.20 4.86
CA ASP A 123 -13.40 -9.70 6.22
C ASP A 123 -13.66 -8.18 6.27
N GLY A 124 -13.67 -7.51 5.11
CA GLY A 124 -13.87 -6.08 4.99
C GLY A 124 -12.62 -5.25 5.23
N ALA A 125 -11.48 -5.83 5.61
CA ALA A 125 -10.23 -5.07 5.77
C ALA A 125 -9.63 -4.70 4.40
N LEU A 126 -8.83 -3.63 4.34
CA LEU A 126 -8.03 -3.33 3.15
C LEU A 126 -6.66 -3.98 3.26
N TYR A 127 -6.27 -4.69 2.22
CA TYR A 127 -4.97 -5.30 2.06
C TYR A 127 -4.25 -4.69 0.87
N MET A 128 -2.94 -4.48 1.01
CA MET A 128 -2.08 -4.14 -0.12
C MET A 128 -2.03 -5.32 -1.09
N VAL A 129 -2.30 -5.04 -2.36
CA VAL A 129 -2.18 -6.01 -3.47
C VAL A 129 -1.14 -5.58 -4.49
N GLY A 130 -0.74 -4.30 -4.49
CA GLY A 130 0.26 -3.79 -5.42
C GLY A 130 1.15 -2.75 -4.75
N HIS A 131 2.45 -2.84 -4.98
CA HIS A 131 3.42 -1.78 -4.72
C HIS A 131 4.29 -1.61 -5.96
N HIS A 132 4.41 -0.40 -6.50
CA HIS A 132 5.31 -0.10 -7.59
C HIS A 132 6.01 1.22 -7.26
N ALA A 133 7.34 1.20 -7.12
CA ALA A 133 8.15 2.39 -6.94
C ALA A 133 9.19 2.51 -8.07
N GLY A 134 9.41 3.72 -8.58
CA GLY A 134 10.32 3.97 -9.71
C GLY A 134 10.62 5.44 -9.98
#